data_AF-A0A424W6E4-F1
#
_entry.id   AF-A0A424W6E4-F1
#
_cell.length_a   1.000
_cell.length_b   1.000
_cell.length_c   1.000
_cell.angle_alpha   90.00
_cell.angle_beta   90.00
_cell.angle_gamma   90.00
#
_symmetry.space_group_name_H-M   'P 1'
#
loop_
_entity.id
_entity.type
_entity.pdbx_description
1 polymer ?
#
loop_
_entity_poly.entity_id
_entity_poly.type
_entity_poly.pdbx_seq_one_letter_code
_entity_poly.pdbx_strand_id
1 'polypeptide(L)'
;MTKAEQFLWCVQTAILSNQVALHSQFETRDIAGQQAFSALDRTMALALIAAATIPEDMTVRDAVRDFCRLHIERWWYSDYEASEWARSLPAI
;
A
#
# COMPACT_ATOMS: atom_id res chain seq x y z
N MET A 1 5.12 16.60 11.98
CA MET A 1 5.00 15.78 10.78
C MET A 1 3.86 16.27 9.91
N THR A 2 4.12 16.48 8.62
CA THR A 2 3.12 16.83 7.60
C THR A 2 2.13 15.68 7.37
N LYS A 3 1.02 15.96 6.66
CA LYS A 3 0.02 14.94 6.28
C LYS A 3 0.66 13.82 5.44
N ALA A 4 1.52 14.20 4.50
CA ALA A 4 2.29 13.27 3.68
C ALA A 4 3.27 12.42 4.51
N GLU A 5 4.00 13.02 5.45
CA GLU A 5 4.93 12.29 6.34
C GLU A 5 4.19 11.28 7.24
N GLN A 6 3.06 11.68 7.82
CA GLN A 6 2.21 10.78 8.62
C GLN A 6 1.70 9.61 7.77
N PHE A 7 1.24 9.89 6.56
CA PHE A 7 0.79 8.86 5.62
C PHE A 7 1.91 7.88 5.27
N LEU A 8 3.08 8.38 4.85
CA LEU A 8 4.21 7.54 4.47
C LEU A 8 4.69 6.66 5.63
N TRP A 9 4.73 7.21 6.84
CA TRP A 9 5.07 6.44 8.04
C TRP A 9 4.06 5.29 8.28
N CYS A 10 2.76 5.59 8.23
CA CYS A 10 1.71 4.58 8.39
C CYS A 10 1.73 3.51 7.29
N VAL A 11 1.94 3.90 6.02
CA VAL A 11 2.02 2.95 4.89
C VAL A 11 3.23 2.04 5.04
N GLN A 12 4.39 2.58 5.40
CA GLN A 12 5.58 1.77 5.68
C GLN A 12 5.30 0.74 6.80
N THR A 13 4.67 1.16 7.90
CA THR A 13 4.28 0.24 8.98
C THR A 13 3.33 -0.86 8.50
N ALA A 14 2.36 -0.53 7.65
CA ALA A 14 1.42 -1.49 7.08
C ALA A 14 2.12 -2.51 6.17
N ILE A 15 3.02 -2.07 5.29
CA ILE A 15 3.82 -2.94 4.41
C ILE A 15 4.66 -3.91 5.24
N LEU A 16 5.37 -3.42 6.25
CA LEU A 16 6.20 -4.26 7.12
C LEU A 16 5.35 -5.28 7.90
N SER A 17 4.19 -4.87 8.41
CA SER A 17 3.28 -5.77 9.13
C SER A 17 2.72 -6.88 8.22
N ASN A 18 2.40 -6.55 6.96
CA ASN A 18 1.91 -7.51 6.00
C ASN A 18 3.00 -8.52 5.58
N GLN A 19 4.24 -8.07 5.42
CA GLN A 19 5.38 -8.96 5.13
C GLN A 19 5.59 -10.00 6.25
N VAL A 20 5.43 -9.62 7.52
CA VAL A 20 5.49 -10.55 8.66
C VAL A 20 4.38 -11.60 8.58
N ALA A 21 3.15 -11.20 8.23
CA ALA A 21 2.03 -12.13 8.07
C ALA A 21 2.25 -13.11 6.91
N LEU A 22 2.72 -12.61 5.77
CA LEU A 22 2.94 -13.41 4.56
C LEU A 22 4.12 -14.38 4.67
N HIS A 23 5.17 -14.06 5.43
CA HIS A 23 6.30 -14.96 5.66
C HIS A 23 5.87 -16.30 6.32
N SER A 24 4.69 -16.35 6.94
CA SER A 24 4.12 -17.59 7.49
C SER A 24 3.45 -18.50 6.44
N GLN A 25 3.23 -18.01 5.22
CA GLN A 25 2.46 -18.69 4.17
C GLN A 25 3.30 -19.07 2.94
N PHE A 26 4.51 -18.56 2.79
CA PHE A 26 5.37 -18.89 1.64
C PHE A 26 6.13 -20.20 1.83
N GLU A 27 6.11 -21.02 0.77
CA GLU A 27 6.72 -22.35 0.72
C GLU A 27 8.26 -22.28 0.73
N THR A 28 8.85 -21.21 0.16
CA THR A 28 10.31 -20.99 0.14
C THR A 28 10.68 -19.51 0.32
N ARG A 29 11.88 -19.27 0.87
CA ARG A 29 12.45 -17.92 1.04
C ARG A 29 12.64 -17.16 -0.28
N ASP A 30 12.94 -17.85 -1.38
CA ASP A 30 13.18 -17.21 -2.67
C ASP A 30 11.89 -16.67 -3.29
N ILE A 31 10.78 -17.40 -3.17
CA ILE A 31 9.45 -16.93 -3.60
C ILE A 31 9.04 -15.71 -2.76
N ALA A 32 9.24 -15.78 -1.45
CA ALA A 32 8.99 -14.64 -0.57
C ALA A 32 9.85 -13.42 -0.96
N GLY A 33 11.13 -13.63 -1.27
CA GLY A 33 12.07 -12.57 -1.66
C GLY A 33 11.72 -11.91 -3.00
N GLN A 34 11.35 -12.70 -4.01
CA GLN A 34 10.96 -12.17 -5.32
C GLN A 34 9.66 -11.37 -5.24
N GLN A 35 8.65 -11.88 -4.52
CA GLN A 35 7.40 -11.15 -4.32
C GLN A 35 7.61 -9.90 -3.47
N ALA A 36 8.46 -9.96 -2.43
CA ALA A 36 8.76 -8.79 -1.61
C ALA A 36 9.43 -7.66 -2.40
N PHE A 37 10.49 -7.95 -3.19
CA PHE A 37 11.26 -6.90 -3.89
C PHE A 37 10.52 -6.29 -5.08
N SER A 38 9.89 -7.10 -5.93
CA SER A 38 9.15 -6.59 -7.11
C SER A 38 7.88 -5.84 -6.72
N ALA A 39 7.26 -6.20 -5.59
CA ALA A 39 6.15 -5.45 -5.02
C ALA A 39 6.61 -4.16 -4.36
N LEU A 40 7.78 -4.15 -3.72
CA LEU A 40 8.21 -3.01 -2.90
C LEU A 40 8.38 -1.75 -3.73
N ASP A 41 9.11 -1.80 -4.84
CA ASP A 41 9.41 -0.63 -5.65
C ASP A 41 8.13 0.03 -6.21
N ARG A 42 7.25 -0.78 -6.79
CA ARG A 42 5.94 -0.33 -7.28
C ARG A 42 5.08 0.26 -6.16
N THR A 43 5.08 -0.38 -4.99
CA THR A 43 4.30 0.08 -3.84
C THR A 43 4.85 1.37 -3.26
N MET A 44 6.18 1.52 -3.19
CA MET A 44 6.82 2.77 -2.75
C MET A 44 6.53 3.91 -3.72
N ALA A 45 6.67 3.68 -5.03
CA ALA A 45 6.34 4.69 -6.04
C ALA A 45 4.88 5.13 -5.93
N LEU A 46 3.95 4.18 -5.77
CA LEU A 46 2.54 4.48 -5.56
C LEU A 46 2.29 5.25 -4.26
N ALA A 47 2.96 4.89 -3.17
CA ALA A 47 2.83 5.55 -1.87
C ALA A 47 3.32 7.01 -1.93
N LEU A 48 4.40 7.28 -2.66
CA LEU A 48 4.90 8.65 -2.85
C LEU A 48 3.92 9.51 -3.65
N ILE A 49 3.34 8.97 -4.71
CA ILE A 49 2.30 9.66 -5.50
C ILE A 49 1.08 9.91 -4.61
N ALA A 50 0.58 8.87 -3.92
CA ALA A 50 -0.56 8.98 -3.03
C ALA A 50 -0.34 10.03 -1.94
N ALA A 51 0.85 10.08 -1.34
CA ALA A 51 1.21 11.06 -0.31
C ALA A 51 1.17 12.51 -0.82
N ALA A 52 1.59 12.72 -2.08
CA ALA A 52 1.57 14.03 -2.72
C ALA A 52 0.16 14.49 -3.14
N THR A 53 -0.76 13.55 -3.31
CA THR A 53 -2.12 13.80 -3.83
C THR A 53 -3.22 13.47 -2.82
N ILE A 54 -2.92 13.43 -1.52
CA ILE A 54 -3.96 13.24 -0.49
C ILE A 54 -4.88 14.46 -0.50
N PRO A 55 -6.21 14.28 -0.66
CA PRO A 55 -7.16 15.39 -0.60
C PRO A 55 -7.06 16.18 0.71
N GLU A 56 -7.30 17.48 0.64
CA GLU A 56 -7.20 18.37 1.82
C GLU A 56 -8.22 17.99 2.91
N ASP A 57 -9.41 17.55 2.52
CA ASP A 57 -10.52 17.13 3.37
C ASP A 57 -10.40 15.67 3.86
N MET A 58 -9.54 14.86 3.25
CA MET A 58 -9.33 13.47 3.65
C MET A 58 -8.37 13.36 4.85
N THR A 59 -8.73 12.55 5.85
CA THR A 59 -7.84 12.29 6.99
C THR A 59 -6.70 11.34 6.59
N VAL A 60 -5.56 11.42 7.28
CA VAL A 60 -4.43 10.49 7.04
C VAL A 60 -4.87 9.04 7.21
N ARG A 61 -5.70 8.75 8.22
CA ARG A 61 -6.20 7.40 8.49
C ARG A 61 -7.01 6.86 7.31
N ASP A 62 -7.85 7.69 6.71
CA ASP A 62 -8.70 7.30 5.58
C ASP A 62 -7.85 7.05 4.34
N ALA A 63 -6.91 7.97 4.06
CA ALA A 63 -5.96 7.81 2.96
C ALA A 63 -5.16 6.51 3.08
N VAL A 64 -4.61 6.20 4.26
CA VAL A 64 -3.86 4.97 4.51
C VAL A 64 -4.73 3.73 4.31
N ARG A 65 -5.95 3.74 4.85
CA ARG A 65 -6.89 2.63 4.70
C ARG A 65 -7.23 2.38 3.23
N ASP A 66 -7.52 3.42 2.47
CA ASP A 66 -7.87 3.31 1.06
C ASP A 66 -6.70 2.86 0.21
N PHE A 67 -5.49 3.36 0.50
CA PHE A 67 -4.25 2.89 -0.13
C PHE A 67 -4.03 1.39 0.11
N CYS A 68 -4.17 0.93 1.35
CA CYS A 68 -4.02 -0.49 1.68
C CYS A 68 -5.09 -1.36 0.99
N ARG A 69 -6.34 -0.88 0.91
CA ARG A 69 -7.41 -1.59 0.17
C ARG A 69 -7.10 -1.71 -1.31
N LEU A 70 -6.64 -0.64 -1.94
CA LEU A 70 -6.23 -0.67 -3.35
C LEU A 70 -5.09 -1.67 -3.57
N HIS A 71 -4.14 -1.72 -2.64
CA HIS A 71 -3.05 -2.69 -2.71
C HIS A 71 -3.58 -4.14 -2.66
N ILE A 72 -4.53 -4.43 -1.78
CA ILE A 72 -5.17 -5.76 -1.71
C ILE A 72 -6.01 -6.03 -2.97
N GLU A 73 -6.85 -5.09 -3.40
CA GLU A 73 -7.71 -5.18 -4.60
C GLU A 73 -6.89 -5.52 -5.85
N ARG A 74 -5.78 -4.82 -6.08
CA ARG A 74 -4.92 -5.00 -7.27
C ARG A 74 -4.09 -6.28 -7.24
N TRP A 75 -3.70 -6.75 -6.06
CA TRP A 75 -2.78 -7.89 -5.94
C TRP A 75 -3.47 -9.22 -5.66
N TRP A 76 -4.67 -9.21 -5.07
CA TRP A 76 -5.32 -10.41 -4.53
C TRP A 76 -6.66 -10.73 -5.20
N TYR A 77 -7.08 -9.98 -6.23
CA TYR A 77 -8.40 -10.12 -6.88
C TYR A 77 -9.54 -10.22 -5.84
N SER A 78 -9.50 -9.32 -4.85
CA SER A 78 -10.44 -9.33 -3.72
C SER A 78 -11.64 -8.41 -3.95
N ASP A 79 -12.77 -8.70 -3.29
CA ASP A 79 -13.97 -7.83 -3.26
C ASP A 79 -13.80 -6.55 -2.41
N TYR A 80 -12.58 -6.20 -1.99
CA TYR A 80 -12.34 -4.94 -1.30
C TYR A 80 -12.49 -3.76 -2.26
N GLU A 81 -13.41 -2.85 -1.93
CA GLU A 81 -13.58 -1.63 -2.71
C GLU A 81 -12.75 -0.47 -2.13
N ALA A 82 -11.66 -0.12 -2.84
CA ALA A 82 -10.96 1.13 -2.58
C ALA A 82 -11.80 2.33 -3.04
N SER A 83 -11.58 3.51 -2.44
CA SER A 83 -12.29 4.73 -2.87
C SER A 83 -11.89 5.16 -4.29
N GLU A 84 -12.72 6.01 -4.91
CA GLU A 84 -12.42 6.59 -6.23
C GLU A 84 -11.08 7.31 -6.28
N TRP A 85 -10.70 8.00 -5.20
CA TRP A 85 -9.39 8.63 -5.08
C TRP A 85 -8.26 7.61 -5.20
N ALA A 86 -8.30 6.53 -4.43
CA ALA A 86 -7.26 5.50 -4.50
C ALA A 86 -7.23 4.84 -5.90
N ARG A 87 -8.39 4.61 -6.50
CA ARG A 87 -8.48 4.05 -7.87
C ARG A 87 -7.97 5.01 -8.96
N SER A 88 -8.00 6.32 -8.71
CA SER A 88 -7.44 7.33 -9.61
C SER A 88 -5.90 7.31 -9.67
N LEU A 89 -5.25 6.66 -8.70
CA LEU A 89 -3.80 6.51 -8.72
C LEU A 89 -3.35 5.63 -9.89
N PRO A 90 -2.22 5.94 -10.54
CA PRO A 90 -1.75 5.19 -11.71
C PRO A 90 -1.59 3.70 -11.42
N ALA A 91 -1.84 2.87 -12.43
CA ALA A 91 -1.45 1.47 -12.39
C ALA A 91 0.07 1.36 -12.60
N ILE A 92 0.77 0.64 -11.73
CA ILE A 92 2.24 0.47 -11.76
C ILE A 92 2.57 -1.02 -11.84
#